data_AF-A0A7Y4QKL9-F1
#
_entry.id   AF-A0A7Y4QKL9-F1
#
_cell.length_a   1.000
_cell.length_b   1.000
_cell.length_c   1.000
_cell.angle_alpha   90.00
_cell.angle_beta   90.00
_cell.angle_gamma   90.00
#
_symmetry.space_group_name_H-M   'P 1'
#
loop_
_entity.id
_entity.type
_entity.pdbx_description
1 polymer ?
#
loop_
_entity_poly.entity_id
_entity_poly.type
_entity_poly.pdbx_seq_one_letter_code
_entity_poly.pdbx_strand_id
1 'polypeptide(L)'
;MDALSSKVAGLLKDKNIGFYSCGHRIRIPLPSGFGEIEIGELDDGDTIFGLVDNAWHTHGESLIPDYGDDIAPAMVNFLELIFSGQLKMVEFQLAGQEPRRVIEDDLESFLKYKQPGEKLTVFDHAGPLLR
;
A
#
# COMPACT_ATOMS: atom_id res chain seq x y z
N MET A 1 15.97 4.69 -11.15
CA MET A 1 15.26 3.60 -10.45
C MET A 1 16.30 2.72 -9.78
N ASP A 2 16.09 2.39 -8.50
CA ASP A 2 16.93 1.45 -7.73
C ASP A 2 16.64 -0.02 -8.11
N ALA A 3 17.40 -0.96 -7.53
CA ALA A 3 17.35 -2.37 -7.91
C ALA A 3 16.02 -3.01 -7.52
N LEU A 4 15.58 -2.81 -6.27
CA LEU A 4 14.28 -3.26 -5.78
C LEU A 4 13.13 -2.72 -6.63
N SER A 5 13.08 -1.41 -6.85
CA SER A 5 12.05 -0.73 -7.65
C SER A 5 11.99 -1.30 -9.06
N SER A 6 13.15 -1.58 -9.67
CA SER A 6 13.22 -2.17 -11.02
C SER A 6 12.65 -3.58 -11.04
N LYS A 7 12.92 -4.38 -10.01
CA LYS A 7 12.40 -5.76 -9.88
C LYS A 7 10.89 -5.75 -9.63
N VAL A 8 10.41 -4.92 -8.72
CA VAL A 8 8.98 -4.75 -8.43
C VAL A 8 8.25 -4.24 -9.67
N ALA A 9 8.78 -3.25 -10.38
CA ALA A 9 8.21 -2.75 -11.63
C ALA A 9 8.06 -3.83 -12.70
N GLY A 10 9.00 -4.77 -12.80
CA GLY A 10 8.88 -5.93 -13.69
C GLY A 10 7.68 -6.80 -13.34
N LEU A 11 7.56 -7.18 -12.08
CA LEU A 11 6.48 -8.02 -11.58
C LEU A 11 5.10 -7.34 -11.65
N LEU A 12 5.02 -6.03 -11.40
CA LEU A 12 3.77 -5.27 -11.54
C LEU A 12 3.23 -5.27 -12.97
N LYS A 13 4.12 -5.25 -13.98
CA LYS A 13 3.70 -5.39 -15.38
C LYS A 13 3.05 -6.75 -15.64
N ASP A 14 3.61 -7.82 -15.09
CA ASP A 14 3.07 -9.17 -15.24
C ASP A 14 1.68 -9.31 -14.60
N LYS A 15 1.41 -8.53 -13.54
CA LYS A 15 0.10 -8.47 -12.85
C LYS A 15 -0.84 -7.39 -13.39
N ASN A 16 -0.44 -6.64 -14.42
CA ASN A 16 -1.20 -5.52 -14.97
C ASN A 16 -1.59 -4.46 -13.91
N ILE A 17 -0.68 -4.18 -12.98
CA ILE A 17 -0.82 -3.09 -12.00
C ILE A 17 -0.05 -1.87 -12.50
N GLY A 18 -0.75 -0.73 -12.61
CA GLY A 18 -0.17 0.51 -13.08
C GLY A 18 0.80 1.13 -12.07
N PHE A 19 1.92 1.65 -12.55
CA PHE A 19 2.89 2.40 -11.74
C PHE A 19 3.60 3.45 -12.61
N TYR A 20 4.26 4.39 -11.96
CA TYR A 20 5.15 5.34 -12.63
C TYR A 20 6.43 5.56 -11.82
N SER A 21 7.48 6.00 -12.52
CA SER A 21 8.78 6.26 -11.88
C SER A 21 8.78 7.63 -11.20
N CYS A 22 9.35 7.70 -10.00
CA CYS A 22 9.57 8.94 -9.25
C CYS A 22 11.02 8.98 -8.74
N GLY A 23 11.93 9.56 -9.53
CA GLY A 23 13.36 9.55 -9.23
C GLY A 23 13.95 8.13 -9.21
N HIS A 24 14.44 7.69 -8.05
CA HIS A 24 14.96 6.34 -7.86
C HIS A 24 13.86 5.33 -7.49
N ARG A 25 12.67 5.79 -7.16
CA ARG A 25 11.57 4.97 -6.64
C ARG A 25 10.48 4.75 -7.68
N ILE A 26 9.51 3.90 -7.36
CA ILE A 26 8.25 3.80 -8.09
C ILE A 26 7.08 4.22 -7.20
N ARG A 27 6.02 4.72 -7.85
CA ARG A 27 4.75 5.01 -7.22
C ARG A 27 3.62 4.24 -7.88
N ILE A 28 2.73 3.73 -7.06
CA ILE A 28 1.59 2.90 -7.44
C ILE A 28 0.32 3.62 -6.97
N PRO A 29 -0.46 4.22 -7.89
CA PRO A 29 -1.76 4.79 -7.55
C PRO A 29 -2.69 3.71 -7.02
N LEU A 30 -3.23 3.92 -5.81
CA LEU A 30 -4.18 3.00 -5.22
C LEU A 30 -5.62 3.27 -5.73
N PRO A 31 -6.50 2.25 -5.73
CA PRO A 31 -7.86 2.39 -6.20
C PRO A 31 -8.65 3.50 -5.49
N SER A 32 -9.71 3.97 -6.16
CA SER A 32 -10.72 4.86 -5.57
C SER A 32 -10.16 6.18 -5.00
N GLY A 33 -8.99 6.62 -5.49
CA GLY A 33 -8.36 7.86 -5.07
C GLY A 33 -7.78 7.83 -3.65
N PHE A 34 -7.54 6.63 -3.09
CA PHE A 34 -7.05 6.47 -1.72
C PHE A 34 -5.66 7.09 -1.49
N GLY A 35 -4.84 7.17 -2.53
CA GLY A 35 -3.50 7.71 -2.48
C GLY A 35 -2.55 6.90 -3.34
N GLU A 36 -1.28 6.86 -2.95
CA GLU A 36 -0.24 6.14 -3.68
C GLU A 36 0.67 5.40 -2.71
N ILE A 37 1.12 4.21 -3.11
CA ILE A 37 2.23 3.52 -2.44
C ILE A 37 3.53 3.91 -3.14
N GLU A 38 4.53 4.29 -2.35
CA GLU A 38 5.91 4.45 -2.80
C GLU A 38 6.74 3.23 -2.42
N ILE A 39 7.54 2.76 -3.36
CA ILE A 39 8.48 1.64 -3.17
C ILE A 39 9.87 2.06 -3.62
N GLY A 40 10.87 1.76 -2.80
CA GLY A 40 12.28 1.86 -3.19
C GLY A 40 13.24 1.55 -2.05
N GLU A 41 14.51 1.85 -2.28
CA GLU A 41 15.59 1.64 -1.33
C GLU A 41 16.03 2.98 -0.69
N LEU A 42 16.48 2.91 0.56
CA LEU A 42 17.21 3.95 1.26
C LEU A 42 18.73 3.74 1.09
N ASP A 43 19.50 4.79 1.37
CA ASP A 43 20.97 4.79 1.18
C ASP A 43 21.69 3.78 2.09
N ASP A 44 21.07 3.35 3.18
CA ASP A 44 21.56 2.34 4.12
C ASP A 44 21.13 0.90 3.75
N GLY A 45 20.36 0.75 2.66
CA GLY A 45 19.84 -0.54 2.20
C GLY A 45 18.48 -0.91 2.79
N ASP A 46 17.89 -0.08 3.65
CA ASP A 46 16.53 -0.30 4.13
C ASP A 46 15.51 -0.11 3.01
N THR A 47 14.41 -0.84 3.09
CA THR A 47 13.35 -0.77 2.09
C THR A 47 12.23 0.17 2.54
N ILE A 48 11.76 1.00 1.62
CA ILE A 48 10.55 1.80 1.79
C ILE A 48 9.40 1.08 1.10
N PHE A 49 8.34 0.83 1.85
CA PHE A 49 7.03 0.49 1.32
C PHE A 49 5.97 1.25 2.14
N GLY A 50 5.41 2.32 1.60
CA GLY A 50 4.53 3.18 2.39
C GLY A 50 3.61 4.08 1.59
N LEU A 51 2.58 4.59 2.26
CA LEU A 51 1.66 5.56 1.68
C LEU A 51 2.36 6.92 1.58
N VAL A 52 2.33 7.52 0.39
CA VAL A 52 2.85 8.87 0.16
C VAL A 52 2.09 9.87 1.03
N ASP A 53 2.84 10.80 1.65
CA ASP A 53 2.32 11.85 2.53
C ASP A 53 1.47 11.33 3.70
N ASN A 54 1.67 10.08 4.12
CA ASN A 54 0.99 9.49 5.27
C ASN A 54 1.98 8.85 6.24
N ALA A 55 1.50 8.55 7.45
CA ALA A 55 2.34 7.91 8.48
C ALA A 55 2.49 6.39 8.25
N TRP A 56 1.61 5.80 7.42
CA TRP A 56 1.63 4.37 7.16
C TRP A 56 2.81 3.98 6.27
N HIS A 57 3.67 3.14 6.81
CA HIS A 57 4.76 2.48 6.09
C HIS A 57 5.07 1.15 6.76
N THR A 58 5.66 0.25 6.01
CA THR A 58 6.21 -1.02 6.48
C THR A 58 7.55 -1.27 5.81
N HIS A 59 8.31 -2.20 6.37
CA HIS A 59 9.52 -2.72 5.75
C HIS A 59 9.13 -3.89 4.84
N GLY A 60 9.74 -3.99 3.67
CA GLY A 60 9.47 -5.06 2.71
C GLY A 60 9.73 -6.45 3.28
N GLU A 61 10.71 -6.58 4.16
CA GLU A 61 11.06 -7.79 4.89
C GLU A 61 9.91 -8.29 5.76
N SER A 62 9.12 -7.37 6.34
CA SER A 62 7.96 -7.71 7.15
C SER A 62 6.82 -8.32 6.35
N LEU A 63 6.82 -8.15 5.02
CA LEU A 63 5.81 -8.73 4.13
C LEU A 63 6.14 -10.18 3.73
N ILE A 64 7.39 -10.62 3.85
CA ILE A 64 7.81 -11.95 3.38
C ILE A 64 6.98 -13.06 4.05
N PRO A 65 6.87 -13.16 5.39
CA PRO A 65 6.21 -14.30 6.05
C PRO A 65 4.78 -14.57 5.56
N ASP A 66 4.06 -13.51 5.19
CA ASP A 66 2.65 -13.57 4.85
C ASP A 66 2.40 -13.54 3.32
N TYR A 67 3.31 -12.96 2.54
CA TYR A 67 3.04 -12.63 1.14
C TYR A 67 4.07 -13.17 0.13
N GLY A 68 5.18 -13.81 0.52
CA GLY A 68 6.08 -14.41 -0.48
C GLY A 68 7.38 -14.98 0.05
N ASP A 69 8.26 -15.40 -0.87
CA ASP A 69 9.56 -16.00 -0.53
C ASP A 69 10.73 -15.00 -0.59
N ASP A 70 10.46 -13.78 -1.03
CA ASP A 70 11.43 -12.69 -1.23
C ASP A 70 10.70 -11.33 -1.19
N ILE A 71 11.42 -10.24 -0.95
CA ILE A 71 10.88 -8.89 -0.72
C ILE A 71 10.02 -8.44 -1.91
N ALA A 72 10.55 -8.48 -3.13
CA ALA A 72 9.84 -7.96 -4.29
C ALA A 72 8.55 -8.73 -4.62
N PRO A 73 8.54 -10.09 -4.68
CA PRO A 73 7.31 -10.85 -4.79
C PRO A 73 6.31 -10.57 -3.65
N ALA A 74 6.78 -10.45 -2.41
CA ALA A 74 5.91 -10.16 -1.26
C ALA A 74 5.23 -8.79 -1.38
N MET A 75 5.96 -7.76 -1.75
CA MET A 75 5.41 -6.42 -2.04
C MET A 75 4.34 -6.45 -3.13
N VAL A 76 4.59 -7.20 -4.21
CA VAL A 76 3.66 -7.30 -5.35
C VAL A 76 2.40 -8.07 -4.95
N ASN A 77 2.54 -9.20 -4.26
CA ASN A 77 1.40 -9.99 -3.78
C ASN A 77 0.55 -9.17 -2.78
N PHE A 78 1.17 -8.41 -1.88
CA PHE A 78 0.45 -7.48 -1.01
C PHE A 78 -0.36 -6.46 -1.82
N LEU A 79 0.24 -5.82 -2.84
CA LEU A 79 -0.47 -4.92 -3.74
C LEU A 79 -1.62 -5.63 -4.46
N GLU A 80 -1.43 -6.86 -4.94
CA GLU A 80 -2.51 -7.63 -5.56
C GLU A 80 -3.71 -7.81 -4.63
N LEU A 81 -3.48 -8.07 -3.33
CA LEU A 81 -4.57 -8.19 -2.36
C LEU A 81 -5.30 -6.86 -2.13
N ILE A 82 -4.62 -5.72 -2.23
CA ILE A 82 -5.28 -4.40 -2.24
C ILE A 82 -6.15 -4.27 -3.49
N PHE A 83 -5.59 -4.53 -4.66
CA PHE A 83 -6.29 -4.36 -5.94
C PHE A 83 -7.44 -5.36 -6.14
N SER A 84 -7.38 -6.53 -5.51
CA SER A 84 -8.47 -7.51 -5.47
C SER A 84 -9.55 -7.18 -4.43
N GLY A 85 -9.31 -6.19 -3.56
CA GLY A 85 -10.20 -5.81 -2.47
C GLY A 85 -10.19 -6.76 -1.27
N GLN A 86 -9.22 -7.68 -1.20
CA GLN A 86 -9.01 -8.55 -0.05
C GLN A 86 -8.44 -7.77 1.14
N LEU A 87 -7.48 -6.87 0.89
CA LEU A 87 -7.08 -5.86 1.88
C LEU A 87 -8.00 -4.64 1.80
N LYS A 88 -8.30 -4.06 2.96
CA LYS A 88 -9.19 -2.90 3.13
C LYS A 88 -8.37 -1.64 3.31
N MET A 89 -8.64 -0.67 2.46
CA MET A 89 -8.10 0.68 2.57
C MET A 89 -9.06 1.53 3.40
N VAL A 90 -8.59 2.06 4.52
CA VAL A 90 -9.43 2.80 5.47
C VAL A 90 -8.82 4.16 5.72
N GLU A 91 -9.64 5.21 5.58
CA GLU A 91 -9.33 6.54 6.10
C GLU A 91 -10.18 6.79 7.34
N PHE A 92 -9.53 7.26 8.41
CA PHE A 92 -10.23 7.63 9.63
C PHE A 92 -9.72 8.97 10.17
N GLN A 93 -10.59 9.68 10.88
CA GLN A 93 -10.30 10.99 11.42
C GLN A 93 -10.94 11.16 12.80
N LEU A 94 -10.10 11.47 13.80
CA LEU A 94 -10.53 11.91 15.11
C LEU A 94 -10.84 13.41 15.11
N ALA A 95 -11.76 13.83 15.98
CA ALA A 95 -12.13 15.25 16.08
C ALA A 95 -10.90 16.12 16.39
N GLY A 96 -10.63 17.10 15.52
CA GLY A 96 -9.50 18.02 15.65
C GLY A 96 -8.14 17.47 15.21
N GLN A 97 -8.10 16.29 14.56
CA GLN A 97 -6.88 15.71 13.99
C GLN A 97 -6.94 15.64 12.47
N GLU A 98 -5.77 15.57 11.83
CA GLU A 98 -5.67 15.28 10.41
C GLU A 98 -6.13 13.84 10.09
N PRO A 99 -6.72 13.59 8.92
CA PRO A 99 -7.08 12.24 8.48
C PRO A 99 -5.86 11.31 8.41
N ARG A 100 -6.07 10.05 8.78
CA ARG A 100 -5.06 8.99 8.69
C ARG A 100 -5.56 7.90 7.78
N ARG A 101 -4.64 7.27 7.06
CA ARG A 101 -4.93 6.17 6.13
C ARG A 101 -4.16 4.93 6.55
N VAL A 102 -4.84 3.79 6.50
CA VAL A 102 -4.28 2.48 6.83
C VAL A 102 -4.78 1.44 5.83
N ILE A 103 -4.02 0.35 5.72
CA ILE A 103 -4.37 -0.83 4.93
C ILE A 103 -4.46 -1.99 5.93
N GLU A 104 -5.62 -2.65 5.98
CA GLU A 104 -5.97 -3.65 6.98
C GLU A 104 -6.46 -4.92 6.30
N ASP A 105 -6.15 -6.09 6.86
CA ASP A 105 -6.68 -7.39 6.44
C ASP A 105 -7.94 -7.79 7.21
N ASP A 106 -8.10 -7.31 8.44
CA ASP A 106 -9.26 -7.53 9.31
C ASP A 106 -9.90 -6.22 9.77
N LEU A 107 -10.87 -5.78 8.99
CA LEU A 107 -11.66 -4.58 9.30
C LEU A 107 -12.48 -4.72 10.59
N GLU A 108 -12.93 -5.93 10.94
CA GLU A 108 -13.74 -6.13 12.16
C GLU A 108 -12.87 -5.90 13.39
N SER A 109 -11.66 -6.48 13.42
CA SER A 109 -10.68 -6.24 14.48
C SER A 109 -10.26 -4.78 14.55
N PHE A 110 -10.04 -4.12 13.41
CA PHE A 110 -9.72 -2.69 13.38
C PHE A 110 -10.82 -1.84 14.01
N LEU A 111 -12.08 -2.07 13.63
CA LEU A 111 -13.24 -1.30 14.09
C LEU A 111 -13.55 -1.49 15.58
N LYS A 112 -13.05 -2.57 16.21
CA LYS A 112 -13.19 -2.81 17.65
C LYS A 112 -12.63 -1.67 18.51
N TYR A 113 -11.62 -0.97 18.01
CA TYR A 113 -10.93 0.12 18.72
C TYR A 113 -11.40 1.51 18.28
N LYS A 114 -12.46 1.59 17.47
CA LYS A 114 -13.03 2.85 17.00
C LYS A 114 -13.38 3.77 18.17
N GLN A 115 -12.87 5.00 18.13
CA GLN A 115 -13.14 5.99 19.18
C GLN A 115 -14.48 6.71 18.95
N PRO A 116 -15.15 7.17 20.02
CA PRO A 116 -16.33 8.01 19.90
C PRO A 116 -16.05 9.27 19.08
N GLY A 117 -16.90 9.56 18.09
CA GLY A 117 -16.76 10.71 17.21
C GLY A 117 -15.78 10.54 16.05
N GLU A 118 -15.13 9.37 15.93
CA GLU A 118 -14.28 9.05 14.78
C GLU A 118 -15.12 8.91 13.49
N LYS A 119 -14.72 9.70 12.47
CA LYS A 119 -15.22 9.55 11.11
C LYS A 119 -14.39 8.52 10.39
N LEU A 120 -15.04 7.63 9.64
CA LEU A 120 -14.39 6.54 8.94
C LEU A 120 -14.96 6.39 7.54
N THR A 121 -14.06 6.21 6.57
CA THR A 121 -14.38 5.93 5.17
C THR A 121 -13.59 4.70 4.75
N VAL A 122 -14.30 3.67 4.30
CA VAL A 122 -13.68 2.49 3.68
C VAL A 122 -13.65 2.71 2.17
N PHE A 123 -12.49 2.53 1.58
CA PHE A 123 -12.28 2.63 0.14
C PHE A 123 -12.35 1.23 -0.44
N ASP A 124 -13.50 0.91 -1.03
CA ASP A 124 -13.66 -0.32 -1.79
C ASP A 124 -13.07 -0.18 -3.20
N HIS A 125 -12.74 -1.32 -3.80
CA HIS A 125 -12.40 -1.40 -5.22
C HIS A 125 -13.58 -0.90 -6.07
N ALA A 126 -13.34 0.12 -6.90
CA ALA A 126 -14.25 0.54 -7.96
C ALA A 126 -13.65 0.23 -9.34
N GLY A 127 -13.88 -0.99 -9.85
CA GLY A 127 -13.70 -1.31 -11.28
C GLY A 127 -12.26 -1.51 -11.79
N PRO A 128 -12.11 -2.15 -12.96
CA PRO A 128 -10.97 -3.00 -13.32
C PRO A 128 -9.64 -2.22 -13.43
N LEU A 129 -8.55 -2.96 -13.18
CA LEU A 129 -7.15 -2.56 -13.45
C LEU A 129 -7.09 -1.74 -14.75
N LEU A 130 -6.87 -0.43 -14.61
CA LEU A 130 -6.89 0.51 -15.73
C LEU A 130 -5.85 0.08 -16.78
N ARG A 131 -6.30 0.02 -18.04
CA ARG A 131 -5.55 -0.37 -19.24
C ARG A 131 -4.56 0.70 -19.69
#